data_AF-A0A2D0K956-F1
#
_entry.id   AF-A0A2D0K956-F1
#
_cell.length_a   1.000
_cell.length_b   1.000
_cell.length_c   1.000
_cell.angle_alpha   90.00
_cell.angle_beta   90.00
_cell.angle_gamma   90.00
#
_symmetry.space_group_name_H-M   'P 1'
#
loop_
_entity.id
_entity.type
_entity.pdbx_description
1 polymer ?
#
loop_
_entity_poly.entity_id
_entity_poly.type
_entity_poly.pdbx_seq_one_letter_code
_entity_poly.pdbx_strand_id
1 'polypeptide(L)' 'MNAIESLNNVIRYAIKKRKIFPSDDSVKKLIWLAIQAASKKWTLPIQDWRLAMSRFMIEFSDRLDGHV' A
#
# COMPACT_ATOMS: atom_id res chain seq x y z
N MET A 1 0.92 0.34 -13.42
CA MET A 1 0.50 1.35 -12.43
C MET A 1 1.62 1.51 -11.42
N ASN A 2 2.11 2.74 -11.17
CA ASN A 2 3.07 2.95 -10.10
C ASN A 2 2.35 2.90 -8.75
N ALA A 3 2.73 1.97 -7.87
CA ALA A 3 2.04 1.74 -6.59
C ALA A 3 2.12 2.95 -5.64
N ILE A 4 3.29 3.59 -5.57
CA ILE A 4 3.55 4.74 -4.70
C ILE A 4 2.76 5.96 -5.17
N GLU A 5 2.82 6.25 -6.47
CA GLU A 5 2.12 7.39 -7.06
C GLU A 5 0.60 7.24 -6.97
N SER A 6 0.09 6.02 -7.21
CA SER A 6 -1.33 5.70 -7.07
C SER A 6 -1.83 6.00 -5.65
N LEU A 7 -1.10 5.57 -4.61
CA LEU A 7 -1.45 5.87 -3.23
C LEU A 7 -1.37 7.37 -2.90
N ASN A 8 -0.30 8.04 -3.34
CA ASN A 8 -0.13 9.49 -3.14
C ASN A 8 -1.29 10.29 -3.73
N ASN A 9 -1.81 9.89 -4.89
CA ASN A 9 -2.96 10.53 -5.51
C ASN A 9 -4.24 10.38 -4.67
N VAL A 10 -4.48 9.20 -4.08
CA VAL A 10 -5.62 8.99 -3.17
C VAL A 10 -5.51 9.87 -1.93
N ILE A 11 -4.33 9.95 -1.31
CA ILE A 11 -4.10 10.76 -0.11
C ILE A 11 -4.30 12.26 -0.43
N ARG A 12 -3.70 12.75 -1.52
CA ARG A 12 -3.89 14.15 -1.95
C ARG A 12 -5.36 14.48 -2.22
N TYR A 13 -6.08 13.57 -2.86
CA TYR A 13 -7.51 13.75 -3.12
C TYR A 13 -8.33 13.86 -1.82
N ALA A 14 -8.04 13.00 -0.84
CA ALA A 14 -8.72 13.03 0.46
C ALA A 14 -8.45 14.34 1.21
N ILE A 15 -7.22 14.82 1.22
CA ILE A 15 -6.82 16.05 1.92
C ILE A 15 -7.33 17.30 1.18
N LYS A 16 -7.37 17.31 -0.16
CA LYS A 16 -7.84 18.47 -0.94
C LYS A 16 -9.27 18.89 -0.58
N LYS A 17 -10.10 17.96 -0.11
CA LYS A 17 -11.48 18.23 0.35
C LYS A 17 -11.57 18.92 1.71
N ARG A 18 -10.53 18.87 2.55
CA ARG A 18 -10.49 19.53 3.87
C ARG A 18 -9.11 20.17 4.12
N LYS A 19 -9.05 21.50 4.09
CA LYS A 19 -7.80 22.26 4.24
C LYS A 19 -7.41 22.58 5.69
N ILE A 20 -8.37 22.56 6.61
CA ILE A 20 -8.16 22.88 8.03
C ILE A 20 -8.57 21.67 8.86
N PHE A 21 -7.72 21.29 9.81
CA PHE A 21 -7.95 20.20 10.73
C PHE A 21 -7.86 20.70 12.17
N PRO A 22 -8.72 20.20 13.07
CA PRO A 22 -8.74 20.64 14.46
C PRO A 22 -7.61 20.03 15.30
N SER A 23 -6.97 18.95 14.83
CA SER A 23 -5.82 18.31 15.46
C SER A 23 -5.05 17.43 14.48
N ASP A 24 -3.80 17.11 14.79
CA ASP A 24 -2.98 16.16 14.02
C ASP A 24 -3.63 14.78 13.93
N ASP A 25 -4.27 14.32 15.01
CA ASP A 25 -4.94 13.02 15.03
C ASP A 25 -6.15 12.97 14.08
N SER A 26 -6.81 14.12 13.87
CA SER A 26 -7.87 14.22 12.87
C SER A 26 -7.33 14.05 11.45
N VAL A 27 -6.13 14.57 11.15
CA VAL A 27 -5.44 14.36 9.86
C VAL A 27 -5.05 12.89 9.69
N LYS A 28 -4.41 12.30 10.71
CA LYS A 28 -3.99 10.89 10.69
C LYS A 28 -5.18 9.95 10.45
N LYS A 29 -6.31 10.21 11.11
CA LYS A 29 -7.55 9.44 10.92
C LYS A 29 -8.07 9.55 9.49
N LEU A 30 -8.03 10.74 8.88
CA LEU A 30 -8.43 10.92 7.47
C LEU A 30 -7.52 10.12 6.53
N ILE A 31 -6.20 10.20 6.72
CA ILE A 31 -5.23 9.47 5.91
C ILE A 31 -5.45 7.96 6.06
N TRP A 32 -5.64 7.47 7.28
CA TRP A 32 -5.95 6.06 7.54
C TRP A 32 -7.21 5.60 6.81
N LEU A 33 -8.31 6.37 6.89
CA LEU A 33 -9.55 6.07 6.18
C LEU A 33 -9.36 6.04 4.65
N ALA A 34 -8.57 6.97 4.11
CA ALA A 34 -8.26 7.02 2.68
C ALA A 34 -7.47 5.79 2.23
N ILE A 35 -6.47 5.36 3.01
CA ILE A 35 -5.69 4.14 2.75
C ILE A 35 -6.59 2.91 2.81
N GLN A 36 -7.44 2.80 3.84
CA GLN A 36 -8.38 1.68 3.96
C GLN A 36 -9.33 1.60 2.77
N ALA A 37 -9.86 2.73 2.30
CA ALA A 37 -10.70 2.78 1.11
C ALA A 37 -9.95 2.41 -0.18
N ALA A 38 -8.68 2.83 -0.31
CA ALA A 38 -7.82 2.46 -1.44
C ALA A 38 -7.52 0.96 -1.44
N SER A 39 -7.17 0.40 -0.27
CA SER A 39 -6.80 -1.00 -0.11
C SER A 39 -7.89 -1.96 -0.57
N LYS A 40 -9.17 -1.58 -0.43
CA LYS A 40 -10.30 -2.38 -0.95
C LYS A 40 -10.28 -2.57 -2.47
N LYS A 41 -9.57 -1.70 -3.20
CA LYS A 41 -9.43 -1.76 -4.66
C LYS A 41 -8.15 -2.46 -5.11
N TRP A 42 -7.26 -2.82 -4.19
CA TRP A 42 -6.03 -3.55 -4.50
C TRP A 42 -6.30 -5.06 -4.63
N THR A 43 -7.15 -5.41 -5.60
CA THR A 43 -7.56 -6.79 -5.87
C THR A 43 -6.76 -7.43 -7.01
N LEU A 44 -6.00 -6.62 -7.75
CA LEU A 44 -5.18 -7.11 -8.87
C LEU A 44 -4.01 -7.94 -8.33
N PRO A 45 -3.81 -9.17 -8.86
CA PRO A 45 -2.66 -9.98 -8.49
C PRO A 45 -1.37 -9.30 -8.94
N ILE A 46 -0.29 -9.54 -8.19
CA ILE A 46 1.05 -9.07 -8.57
C ILE A 46 1.49 -9.83 -9.82
N GLN A 47 1.80 -9.09 -10.88
CA GLN A 47 2.26 -9.67 -12.13
C GLN A 47 3.60 -10.41 -11.93
N ASP A 48 3.72 -11.59 -12.54
CA ASP A 48 4.92 -12.43 -12.49
C ASP A 48 5.38 -12.83 -11.08
N TRP A 49 4.45 -12.83 -10.10
CA TRP A 49 4.76 -13.13 -8.70
C TRP A 49 5.48 -14.46 -8.50
N ARG A 50 5.11 -15.50 -9.27
CA ARG A 50 5.76 -16.82 -9.16
C ARG A 50 7.24 -16.76 -9.51
N LEU A 51 7.60 -16.02 -10.57
CA LEU A 51 8.99 -15.87 -10.99
C LEU A 51 9.79 -15.05 -9.97
N ALA A 52 9.20 -13.96 -9.46
CA ALA A 52 9.80 -13.17 -8.40
C ALA A 52 10.03 -14.01 -7.12
N MET A 53 9.05 -14.82 -6.73
CA MET A 53 9.17 -15.73 -5.59
C MET A 53 10.29 -16.76 -5.78
N SER A 54 10.42 -17.34 -6.97
CA SER A 54 11.53 -18.25 -7.28
C SER A 54 12.91 -17.59 -7.11
N ARG A 55 13.03 -16.30 -7.44
CA ARG A 55 14.27 -15.53 -7.16
C ARG A 55 14.47 -15.32 -5.67
N PHE A 56 13.43 -14.93 -4.93
CA PHE A 56 13.52 -14.73 -3.48
C PHE A 56 13.91 -16.02 -2.73
N MET A 57 13.39 -17.18 -3.15
CA MET A 57 13.75 -18.46 -2.55
C MET A 57 15.22 -18.82 -2.76
N ILE A 58 15.85 -18.41 -3.87
CA ILE A 58 17.27 -18.67 -4.11
C ILE A 58 18.14 -17.72 -3.29
N GLU A 59 17.78 -16.44 -3.25
CA GLU A 59 18.60 -15.39 -2.64
C GLU A 59 18.45 -15.30 -1.12
N PHE A 60 17.29 -15.69 -0.59
CA PHE A 60 16.93 -15.59 0.82
C PHE A 60 16.37 -16.91 1.37
N SER A 61 16.90 -18.05 0.91
CA SER A 61 16.45 -19.38 1.32
C SER A 61 16.41 -19.55 2.84
N ASP A 62 17.46 -19.08 3.52
CA ASP A 62 17.64 -19.09 4.97
C ASP A 62 16.52 -18.38 5.75
N ARG A 63 15.85 -17.40 5.12
CA ARG A 63 14.75 -16.63 5.73
C ARG A 63 13.37 -17.21 5.41
N LEU A 64 13.28 -18.08 4.42
CA LEU A 64 12.03 -18.62 3.90
C LEU A 64 11.81 -20.10 4.26
N ASP A 65 12.82 -20.78 4.82
CA ASP A 65 12.83 -22.21 5.17
C ASP A 65 11.71 -22.69 6.13
N GLY A 66 10.87 -21.80 6.68
CA GLY A 66 9.70 -22.15 7.52
C GLY A 66 8.36 -21.60 7.01
N HIS A 67 8.33 -20.98 5.84
CA HIS A 67 7.16 -20.25 5.32
C HIS A 67 6.75 -20.65 3.89
N VAL A 68 7.43 -21.65 3.31
CA VAL A 68 7.08 -22.28 2.02
C VAL A 68 6.25 -23.53 2.26
#